data_AF-A0A349B8T3-F1
#
_entry.id   AF-A0A349B8T3-F1
#
_cell.length_a   1.000
_cell.length_b   1.000
_cell.length_c   1.000
_cell.angle_alpha   90.00
_cell.angle_beta   90.00
_cell.angle_gamma   90.00
#
_symmetry.space_group_name_H-M   'P 1'
#
loop_
_entity.id
_entity.type
_entity.pdbx_description
1 polymer ?
#
loop_
_entity_poly.entity_id
_entity_poly.type
_entity_poly.pdbx_seq_one_letter_code
_entity_poly.pdbx_strand_id
1 'polypeptide(L)'
;GAEPDVPRLRTASFDRSIDRAWRRTSYSALTAAAHDAPDHDAPEHDTPEHDERGLEDEQMPEDLPAGGDRTDAATEARLRAVPSAFGDLGGGATFGTLVHGVLEEVDFAADDLPGQIRTGLAAQYLGSQQMDADTLVAGLVAAIETPLGPLVDDARLRDVRPADRLDELHFELPLVGGDDPIGHVTMRAIADVVSRHLPADDPVAGYGERLRSPALAAEVRGHLSGSIDVVLRHHGPDGTG
;
A
#
# COMPACT_ATOMS: atom_id res chain seq x y z
N GLY A 1 -20.50 61.89 -13.33
CA GLY A 1 -20.66 60.46 -13.64
C GLY A 1 -21.09 59.77 -12.37
N ALA A 2 -22.14 58.96 -12.41
CA ALA A 2 -22.57 58.20 -11.24
C ALA A 2 -21.54 57.10 -10.95
N GLU A 3 -21.12 57.02 -9.70
CA GLU A 3 -20.22 55.98 -9.20
C GLU A 3 -20.95 54.63 -9.23
N PRO A 4 -20.31 53.52 -9.67
CA PRO A 4 -20.99 52.24 -9.78
C PRO A 4 -21.41 51.72 -8.40
N ASP A 5 -22.68 51.33 -8.27
CA ASP A 5 -23.24 50.75 -7.05
C ASP A 5 -22.63 49.37 -6.82
N VAL A 6 -21.68 49.29 -5.89
CA VAL A 6 -20.98 48.05 -5.56
C VAL A 6 -21.81 47.29 -4.52
N PRO A 7 -22.31 46.07 -4.82
CA PRO A 7 -23.18 45.36 -3.91
C PRO A 7 -22.46 45.05 -2.59
N ARG A 8 -23.09 45.44 -1.47
CA ARG A 8 -22.55 45.18 -0.13
C ARG A 8 -22.54 43.68 0.15
N LEU A 9 -21.35 43.12 0.32
CA LEU A 9 -21.16 41.76 0.80
C LEU A 9 -21.79 41.61 2.20
N ARG A 10 -22.47 40.49 2.41
CA ARG A 10 -23.02 40.07 3.70
C ARG A 10 -22.46 38.71 4.05
N THR A 11 -22.28 38.46 5.35
CA THR A 11 -21.89 37.15 5.86
C THR A 11 -23.05 36.17 5.68
N ALA A 12 -22.80 35.04 5.02
CA ALA A 12 -23.74 33.93 4.95
C ALA A 12 -23.71 33.15 6.27
N SER A 13 -24.87 32.75 6.79
CA SER A 13 -24.96 31.73 7.83
C SER A 13 -24.89 30.35 7.19
N PHE A 14 -24.11 29.45 7.81
CA PHE A 14 -24.06 28.05 7.39
C PHE A 14 -24.91 27.24 8.37
N ASP A 15 -26.13 26.92 7.95
CA ASP A 15 -27.14 26.25 8.79
C ASP A 15 -27.27 24.75 8.48
N ARG A 16 -26.33 24.19 7.70
CA ARG A 16 -26.30 22.77 7.33
C ARG A 16 -25.44 21.96 8.30
N SER A 17 -25.75 20.68 8.45
CA SER A 17 -24.86 19.72 9.12
C SER A 17 -23.81 19.22 8.13
N ILE A 18 -22.55 19.16 8.57
CA ILE A 18 -21.47 18.48 7.85
C ILE A 18 -21.44 17.03 8.34
N ASP A 19 -21.58 16.08 7.42
CA ASP A 19 -21.36 14.67 7.72
C ASP A 19 -19.86 14.44 7.92
N ARG A 20 -19.45 14.13 9.16
CA ARG A 20 -18.06 13.87 9.54
C ARG A 20 -17.67 12.38 9.44
N ALA A 21 -18.64 11.51 9.22
CA ALA A 21 -18.43 10.07 9.10
C ALA A 21 -18.15 9.66 7.64
N TRP A 22 -18.60 10.44 6.66
CA TRP A 22 -18.26 10.24 5.25
C TRP A 22 -16.80 10.62 5.00
N ARG A 23 -16.02 9.70 4.42
CA ARG A 23 -14.61 9.92 4.10
C ARG A 23 -14.20 9.22 2.80
N ARG A 24 -13.11 9.72 2.21
CA ARG A 24 -12.24 8.93 1.34
C ARG A 24 -11.14 8.37 2.23
N THR A 25 -11.16 7.07 2.50
CA THR A 25 -10.28 6.42 3.47
C THR A 25 -9.19 5.64 2.73
N SER A 26 -7.94 5.70 3.21
CA SER A 26 -6.83 4.83 2.76
C SER A 26 -6.70 3.60 3.66
N TYR A 27 -5.93 2.58 3.24
CA TYR A 27 -5.71 1.38 4.05
C TYR A 27 -4.98 1.69 5.36
N SER A 28 -3.99 2.58 5.34
CA SER A 28 -3.26 2.99 6.55
C SER A 28 -4.14 3.74 7.54
N ALA A 29 -5.14 4.50 7.06
CA ALA A 29 -6.16 5.09 7.93
C ALA A 29 -7.09 4.06 8.59
N LEU A 30 -7.25 2.85 8.02
CA LEU A 30 -8.02 1.76 8.64
C LEU A 30 -7.28 1.14 9.83
N THR A 31 -5.95 1.11 9.76
CA THR A 31 -5.10 0.45 10.75
C THR A 31 -4.44 1.42 11.71
N ALA A 32 -4.48 2.74 11.47
CA ALA A 32 -3.91 3.78 12.34
C ALA A 32 -4.29 3.63 13.82
N ALA A 33 -5.58 3.37 14.11
CA ALA A 33 -6.06 3.18 15.48
C ALA A 33 -5.46 1.94 16.19
N ALA A 34 -4.91 0.98 15.45
CA ALA A 34 -4.21 -0.17 16.00
C ALA A 34 -2.71 0.08 16.20
N HIS A 35 -2.14 1.12 15.58
CA HIS A 35 -0.75 1.53 15.73
C HIS A 35 -0.55 2.63 16.79
N ASP A 36 -1.60 3.38 17.12
CA ASP A 36 -1.57 4.40 18.18
C ASP A 36 -1.65 3.78 19.59
N ALA A 37 -0.48 3.58 20.21
CA ALA A 37 -0.37 3.69 21.67
C ALA A 37 -0.63 5.17 22.06
N PRO A 38 -1.23 5.46 23.23
CA PRO A 38 -1.80 6.76 23.53
C PRO A 38 -0.71 7.79 23.83
N ASP A 39 -0.13 8.39 22.79
CA ASP A 39 0.63 9.62 22.93
C ASP A 39 0.53 10.46 21.65
N HIS A 40 -0.26 11.53 21.79
CA HIS A 40 -0.29 12.79 21.03
C HIS A 40 -1.39 12.91 19.96
N ASP A 41 -2.50 13.53 20.38
CA ASP A 41 -3.48 14.23 19.55
C ASP A 41 -2.79 15.22 18.60
N ALA A 42 -2.53 14.81 17.36
CA ALA A 42 -2.29 15.71 16.24
C ALA A 42 -3.51 15.68 15.31
N PRO A 43 -4.06 16.84 14.90
CA PRO A 43 -5.15 16.86 13.95
C PRO A 43 -4.64 16.37 12.60
N GLU A 44 -5.20 15.25 12.13
CA GLU A 44 -5.05 14.77 10.75
C GLU A 44 -5.51 15.88 9.80
N HIS A 45 -4.55 16.52 9.12
CA HIS A 45 -4.87 17.44 8.03
C HIS A 45 -5.30 16.64 6.80
N ASP A 46 -6.58 16.78 6.50
CA ASP A 46 -7.28 16.26 5.32
C ASP A 46 -6.99 17.20 4.14
N THR A 47 -5.80 17.09 3.54
CA THR A 47 -5.49 17.70 2.25
C THR A 47 -5.78 16.68 1.14
N PRO A 48 -6.59 17.02 0.12
CA PRO A 48 -6.83 16.16 -1.04
C PRO A 48 -5.63 16.15 -2.03
N GLU A 49 -4.42 16.40 -1.52
CA GLU A 49 -3.18 16.29 -2.27
C GLU A 49 -2.71 14.85 -2.06
N HIS A 50 -2.53 14.13 -3.17
CA HIS A 50 -1.99 12.76 -3.27
C HIS A 50 -1.38 12.27 -1.95
N ASP A 51 -2.06 11.32 -1.30
CA ASP A 51 -1.61 10.75 -0.03
C ASP A 51 -0.38 9.87 -0.33
N GLU A 52 0.79 10.50 -0.48
CA GLU A 52 2.12 9.87 -0.58
C GLU A 52 2.42 8.99 0.67
N ARG A 53 1.57 9.05 1.70
CA ARG A 53 1.58 8.20 2.90
C ARG A 53 0.97 6.82 2.70
N GLY A 54 0.34 6.53 1.56
CA GLY A 54 -0.12 5.18 1.22
C GLY A 54 1.01 4.17 0.99
N LEU A 55 2.27 4.64 0.94
CA LEU A 55 3.50 3.84 0.73
C LEU A 55 4.19 3.43 2.04
N GLU A 56 3.55 3.65 3.19
CA GLU A 56 4.09 3.26 4.49
C GLU A 56 3.94 1.74 4.71
N ASP A 57 5.05 1.04 4.89
CA ASP A 57 5.05 -0.38 5.29
C ASP A 57 4.46 -0.51 6.70
N GLU A 58 3.20 -0.93 6.80
CA GLU A 58 2.44 -0.99 8.04
C GLU A 58 3.00 -2.06 8.98
N GLN A 59 3.65 -1.64 10.07
CA GLN A 59 4.13 -2.56 11.10
C GLN A 59 2.96 -3.20 11.84
N MET A 60 2.64 -4.46 11.52
CA MET A 60 1.60 -5.22 12.22
C MET A 60 1.63 -4.99 13.75
N PRO A 61 0.54 -4.52 14.37
CA PRO A 61 0.50 -4.28 15.81
C PRO A 61 0.86 -5.54 16.60
N GLU A 62 1.77 -5.40 17.57
CA GLU A 62 2.28 -6.52 18.39
C GLU A 62 1.17 -7.28 19.13
N ASP A 63 0.04 -6.62 19.39
CA ASP A 63 -1.11 -7.15 20.14
C ASP A 63 -2.14 -7.88 19.27
N LEU A 64 -1.94 -7.98 17.95
CA LEU A 64 -2.82 -8.81 17.12
C LEU A 64 -2.57 -10.29 17.43
N PRO A 65 -3.63 -11.10 17.59
CA PRO A 65 -3.44 -12.53 17.80
C PRO A 65 -2.64 -13.11 16.65
N ALA A 66 -1.62 -13.93 16.95
CA ALA A 66 -0.89 -14.70 15.95
C ALA A 66 -1.88 -15.66 15.26
N GLY A 67 -2.52 -15.18 14.20
CA GLY A 67 -3.46 -15.97 13.40
C GLY A 67 -2.71 -17.18 12.89
N GLY A 68 -3.19 -18.37 13.28
CA GLY A 68 -2.48 -19.63 13.22
C GLY A 68 -1.83 -19.86 11.87
N ASP A 69 -0.57 -19.47 11.77
CA ASP A 69 0.28 -19.84 10.66
C ASP A 69 0.48 -21.35 10.77
N ARG A 70 -0.10 -22.08 9.81
CA ARG A 70 -0.02 -23.54 9.78
C ARG A 70 1.28 -24.02 9.14
N THR A 71 2.23 -23.11 8.92
CA THR A 71 3.59 -23.47 8.55
C THR A 71 4.22 -24.24 9.71
N ASP A 72 4.64 -25.49 9.47
CA ASP A 72 5.34 -26.22 10.51
C ASP A 72 6.65 -25.51 10.87
N ALA A 73 7.07 -25.62 12.13
CA ALA A 73 8.25 -24.91 12.64
C ALA A 73 9.54 -25.23 11.86
N ALA A 74 9.61 -26.40 11.22
CA ALA A 74 10.75 -26.78 10.40
C ALA A 74 10.78 -26.02 9.08
N THR A 75 9.62 -25.80 8.45
CA THR A 75 9.45 -25.00 7.25
C THR A 75 9.70 -23.54 7.55
N GLU A 76 9.17 -23.01 8.65
CA GLU A 76 9.45 -21.65 9.09
C GLU A 76 10.95 -21.42 9.31
N ALA A 77 11.63 -22.35 10.01
CA ALA A 77 13.07 -22.28 10.22
C ALA A 77 13.86 -22.31 8.90
N ARG A 78 13.40 -23.10 7.91
CA ARG A 78 14.04 -23.15 6.58
C ARG A 78 13.84 -21.86 5.80
N LEU A 79 12.66 -21.25 5.86
CA LEU A 79 12.37 -19.98 5.21
C LEU A 79 13.18 -18.84 5.85
N ARG A 80 13.24 -18.78 7.18
CA ARG A 80 14.07 -17.79 7.91
C ARG A 80 15.58 -17.95 7.68
N ALA A 81 16.03 -19.13 7.26
CA ALA A 81 17.43 -19.36 6.91
C ALA A 81 17.82 -18.83 5.52
N VAL A 82 16.85 -18.43 4.69
CA VAL A 82 17.11 -17.80 3.40
C VAL A 82 17.50 -16.34 3.64
N PRO A 83 18.74 -15.91 3.32
CA PRO A 83 19.15 -14.51 3.50
C PRO A 83 18.30 -13.58 2.63
N SER A 84 17.83 -12.47 3.21
CA SER A 84 17.19 -11.40 2.44
C SER A 84 18.26 -10.61 1.67
N ALA A 85 17.98 -10.29 0.41
CA ALA A 85 18.82 -9.43 -0.42
C ALA A 85 18.96 -8.00 0.17
N PHE A 86 18.03 -7.60 1.03
CA PHE A 86 18.03 -6.32 1.75
C PHE A 86 18.39 -6.47 3.23
N GLY A 87 18.81 -7.65 3.69
CA GLY A 87 18.94 -7.97 5.12
C GLY A 87 19.94 -7.13 5.90
N ASP A 88 20.96 -6.61 5.21
CA ASP A 88 22.00 -5.73 5.79
C ASP A 88 21.69 -4.23 5.62
N LEU A 89 20.57 -3.89 4.99
CA LEU A 89 20.12 -2.51 4.81
C LEU A 89 19.19 -2.13 5.98
N GLY A 90 19.31 -0.88 6.44
CA GLY A 90 18.36 -0.34 7.42
C GLY A 90 16.94 -0.28 6.83
N GLY A 91 15.95 -0.78 7.55
CA GLY A 91 14.54 -0.70 7.16
C GLY A 91 13.85 0.58 7.65
N GLY A 92 12.57 0.73 7.29
CA GLY A 92 11.69 1.83 7.74
C GLY A 92 11.02 2.57 6.58
N ALA A 93 10.01 3.39 6.89
CA ALA A 93 9.18 4.08 5.89
C ALA A 93 10.02 4.87 4.86
N THR A 94 11.01 5.65 5.31
CA THR A 94 11.89 6.41 4.40
C THR A 94 12.68 5.52 3.44
N PHE A 95 13.10 4.32 3.88
CA PHE A 95 13.76 3.35 3.02
C PHE A 95 12.77 2.79 1.99
N GLY A 96 11.56 2.42 2.43
CA GLY A 96 10.47 1.94 1.57
C GLY A 96 10.11 2.93 0.46
N THR A 97 9.84 4.19 0.83
CA THR A 97 9.52 5.26 -0.13
C THR A 97 10.64 5.49 -1.15
N LEU A 98 11.92 5.45 -0.72
CA LEU A 98 13.04 5.55 -1.63
C LEU A 98 13.07 4.38 -2.63
N VAL A 99 12.86 3.15 -2.15
CA VAL A 99 12.85 1.96 -3.01
C VAL A 99 11.69 2.02 -4.00
N HIS A 100 10.47 2.35 -3.56
CA HIS A 100 9.31 2.53 -4.44
C HIS A 100 9.57 3.57 -5.52
N GLY A 101 10.03 4.77 -5.14
CA GLY A 101 10.30 5.86 -6.08
C GLY A 101 11.43 5.54 -7.07
N VAL A 102 12.34 4.61 -6.75
CA VAL A 102 13.32 4.08 -7.71
C VAL A 102 12.67 3.09 -8.66
N LEU A 103 11.86 2.16 -8.14
CA LEU A 103 11.23 1.11 -8.96
C LEU A 103 10.20 1.68 -9.95
N GLU A 104 9.55 2.79 -9.62
CA GLU A 104 8.61 3.50 -10.50
C GLU A 104 9.29 4.01 -11.79
N GLU A 105 10.52 4.53 -11.67
CA GLU A 105 11.22 5.20 -12.77
C GLU A 105 12.16 4.26 -13.56
N VAL A 106 12.55 3.13 -12.99
CA VAL A 106 13.54 2.23 -13.62
C VAL A 106 12.90 1.39 -14.73
N ASP A 107 13.53 1.43 -15.91
CA ASP A 107 13.29 0.46 -16.99
C ASP A 107 13.96 -0.88 -16.65
N PHE A 108 13.16 -1.85 -16.21
CA PHE A 108 13.64 -3.18 -15.83
C PHE A 108 14.22 -3.97 -17.01
N ALA A 109 13.84 -3.61 -18.25
CA ALA A 109 14.28 -4.30 -19.46
C ALA A 109 15.63 -3.78 -19.99
N ALA A 110 16.20 -2.73 -19.38
CA ALA A 110 17.47 -2.17 -19.81
C ALA A 110 18.63 -3.18 -19.74
N ASP A 111 19.53 -3.11 -20.73
CA ASP A 111 20.73 -3.96 -20.78
C ASP A 111 21.64 -3.72 -19.55
N ASP A 112 21.81 -2.46 -19.16
CA ASP A 112 22.54 -2.05 -17.94
C ASP A 112 21.58 -1.70 -16.80
N LEU A 113 20.89 -2.72 -16.29
CA LEU A 113 19.98 -2.59 -15.15
C LEU A 113 20.67 -1.98 -13.90
N PRO A 114 21.90 -2.40 -13.49
CA PRO A 114 22.57 -1.76 -12.36
C PRO A 114 22.85 -0.27 -12.59
N GLY A 115 23.17 0.14 -13.82
CA GLY A 115 23.33 1.55 -14.18
C GLY A 115 22.03 2.34 -14.05
N GLN A 116 20.92 1.80 -14.57
CA GLN A 116 19.60 2.42 -14.46
C GLN A 116 19.18 2.63 -13.00
N ILE A 117 19.34 1.60 -12.16
CA ILE A 117 19.01 1.69 -10.72
C ILE A 117 19.88 2.74 -10.03
N ARG A 118 21.18 2.82 -10.35
CA ARG A 118 22.05 3.87 -9.80
C ARG A 118 21.60 5.26 -10.21
N THR A 119 21.15 5.44 -11.45
CA THR A 119 20.61 6.72 -11.92
C THR A 119 19.32 7.09 -11.18
N GLY A 120 18.39 6.14 -11.02
CA GLY A 120 17.15 6.34 -10.25
C GLY A 120 17.45 6.70 -8.79
N LEU A 121 18.36 5.95 -8.15
CA LEU A 121 18.80 6.25 -6.79
C LEU A 121 19.41 7.65 -6.68
N ALA A 122 20.29 8.04 -7.60
CA ALA A 122 20.88 9.38 -7.58
C ALA A 122 19.84 10.51 -7.76
N ALA A 123 18.73 10.24 -8.44
CA ALA A 123 17.64 11.20 -8.62
C ALA A 123 16.78 11.36 -7.35
N GLN A 124 16.57 10.27 -6.60
CA GLN A 124 15.71 10.25 -5.41
C GLN A 124 16.46 10.48 -4.09
N TYR A 125 17.77 10.23 -4.07
CA TYR A 125 18.57 10.24 -2.84
C TYR A 125 18.95 11.65 -2.41
N LEU A 126 18.44 12.08 -1.25
CA LEU A 126 18.63 13.43 -0.69
C LEU A 126 19.85 13.55 0.24
N GLY A 127 20.70 12.52 0.33
CA GLY A 127 22.00 12.60 1.03
C GLY A 127 21.96 12.39 2.55
N SER A 128 20.79 12.22 3.16
CA SER A 128 20.64 12.08 4.63
C SER A 128 20.56 10.62 5.12
N GLN A 129 20.34 9.66 4.21
CA GLN A 129 20.22 8.25 4.56
C GLN A 129 21.62 7.61 4.60
N GLN A 130 22.10 7.13 5.75
CA GLN A 130 23.35 6.36 5.79
C GLN A 130 23.11 4.96 5.21
N MET A 131 23.16 4.82 3.89
CA MET A 131 22.92 3.56 3.19
C MET A 131 24.06 3.21 2.24
N ASP A 132 24.37 1.91 2.18
CA ASP A 132 25.28 1.37 1.18
C ASP A 132 24.55 1.23 -0.16
N ALA A 133 24.80 2.20 -1.05
CA ALA A 133 24.17 2.26 -2.37
C ALA A 133 24.52 1.04 -3.24
N ASP A 134 25.73 0.49 -3.14
CA ASP A 134 26.10 -0.67 -3.96
C ASP A 134 25.38 -1.93 -3.48
N THR A 135 25.23 -2.11 -2.16
CA THR A 135 24.42 -3.20 -1.60
C THR A 135 22.94 -3.04 -1.99
N LEU A 136 22.37 -1.83 -1.94
CA LEU A 136 21.00 -1.60 -2.39
C LEU A 136 20.82 -1.88 -3.88
N VAL A 137 21.72 -1.41 -4.74
CA VAL A 137 21.67 -1.68 -6.18
C VAL A 137 21.71 -3.18 -6.43
N ALA A 138 22.62 -3.91 -5.79
CA ALA A 138 22.71 -5.36 -5.91
C ALA A 138 21.42 -6.06 -5.45
N GLY A 139 20.82 -5.60 -4.34
CA GLY A 139 19.55 -6.11 -3.84
C GLY A 139 18.38 -5.88 -4.79
N LEU A 140 18.27 -4.67 -5.37
CA LEU A 140 17.23 -4.34 -6.34
C LEU A 140 17.37 -5.11 -7.65
N VAL A 141 18.60 -5.30 -8.14
CA VAL A 141 18.87 -6.18 -9.28
C VAL A 141 18.38 -7.61 -8.97
N ALA A 142 18.76 -8.15 -7.81
CA ALA A 142 18.33 -9.49 -7.42
C ALA A 142 16.80 -9.60 -7.33
N ALA A 143 16.12 -8.60 -6.76
CA ALA A 143 14.66 -8.56 -6.69
C ALA A 143 14.00 -8.55 -8.07
N ILE A 144 14.47 -7.69 -9.00
CA ILE A 144 13.96 -7.59 -10.37
C ILE A 144 14.21 -8.87 -11.17
N GLU A 145 15.31 -9.58 -10.88
CA GLU A 145 15.68 -10.84 -11.52
C GLU A 145 15.08 -12.08 -10.85
N THR A 146 14.39 -11.94 -9.73
CA THR A 146 13.79 -13.07 -9.04
C THR A 146 12.57 -13.57 -9.83
N PRO A 147 12.48 -14.87 -10.16
CA PRO A 147 11.28 -15.45 -10.74
C PRO A 147 10.07 -15.24 -9.84
N LEU A 148 8.98 -14.70 -10.39
CA LEU A 148 7.72 -14.44 -9.65
C LEU A 148 6.92 -15.72 -9.35
N GLY A 149 7.40 -16.86 -9.86
CA GLY A 149 6.83 -18.17 -9.61
C GLY A 149 5.88 -18.66 -10.71
N PRO A 150 5.27 -19.83 -10.51
CA PRO A 150 4.59 -20.58 -11.56
C PRO A 150 3.28 -19.95 -12.04
N LEU A 151 2.70 -19.00 -11.30
CA LEU A 151 1.48 -18.30 -11.71
C LEU A 151 1.68 -17.46 -12.98
N VAL A 152 2.94 -17.08 -13.23
CA VAL A 152 3.37 -16.28 -14.38
C VAL A 152 4.52 -16.96 -15.12
N ASP A 153 4.49 -18.29 -15.20
CA ASP A 153 5.49 -19.12 -15.91
C ASP A 153 6.94 -18.82 -15.50
N ASP A 154 7.17 -18.54 -14.21
CA ASP A 154 8.46 -18.16 -13.64
C ASP A 154 9.11 -16.91 -14.27
N ALA A 155 8.30 -16.07 -14.94
CA ALA A 155 8.76 -14.78 -15.46
C ALA A 155 9.31 -13.89 -14.34
N ARG A 156 10.34 -13.12 -14.68
CA ARG A 156 10.93 -12.10 -13.81
C ARG A 156 10.34 -10.73 -14.15
N LEU A 157 10.47 -9.76 -13.25
CA LEU A 157 10.01 -8.39 -13.53
C LEU A 157 10.67 -7.79 -14.79
N ARG A 158 11.95 -8.11 -15.01
CA ARG A 158 12.68 -7.67 -16.23
C ARG A 158 12.20 -8.30 -17.54
N ASP A 159 11.45 -9.40 -17.47
CA ASP A 159 10.96 -10.08 -18.67
C ASP A 159 9.62 -9.48 -19.15
N VAL A 160 8.97 -8.64 -18.33
CA VAL A 160 7.72 -7.97 -18.69
C VAL A 160 8.03 -6.73 -19.51
N ARG A 161 7.41 -6.64 -20.69
CA ARG A 161 7.55 -5.47 -21.56
C ARG A 161 6.90 -4.25 -20.90
N PRO A 162 7.43 -3.03 -21.06
CA PRO A 162 6.80 -1.83 -20.51
C PRO A 162 5.32 -1.65 -20.93
N ALA A 163 4.93 -2.10 -22.13
CA ALA A 163 3.54 -2.02 -22.59
C ALA A 163 2.58 -3.03 -21.92
N ASP A 164 3.12 -4.02 -21.21
CA ASP A 164 2.39 -5.02 -20.43
C ASP A 164 2.52 -4.76 -18.91
N ARG A 165 3.09 -3.62 -18.52
CA ARG A 165 3.26 -3.18 -17.14
C ARG A 165 2.47 -1.89 -16.94
N LEU A 166 1.71 -1.82 -15.86
CA LEU A 166 1.14 -0.57 -15.36
C LEU A 166 1.68 -0.36 -13.96
N ASP A 167 2.58 0.62 -13.84
CA ASP A 167 3.16 1.03 -12.56
C ASP A 167 2.18 1.97 -11.85
N GLU A 168 2.12 1.85 -10.52
CA GLU A 168 1.38 2.73 -9.61
C GLU A 168 -0.10 2.96 -10.02
N LEU A 169 -0.88 1.88 -10.07
CA LEU A 169 -2.30 1.97 -10.34
C LEU A 169 -3.05 2.50 -9.12
N HIS A 170 -3.45 3.77 -9.18
CA HIS A 170 -4.36 4.37 -8.21
C HIS A 170 -5.81 3.96 -8.47
N PHE A 171 -6.54 3.68 -7.40
CA PHE A 171 -7.97 3.38 -7.47
C PHE A 171 -8.78 4.04 -6.35
N GLU A 172 -10.09 4.15 -6.60
CA GLU A 172 -11.07 4.56 -5.60
C GLU A 172 -12.29 3.62 -5.73
N LEU A 173 -12.65 2.97 -4.63
CA LEU A 173 -13.77 2.02 -4.57
C LEU A 173 -14.90 2.61 -3.73
N PRO A 174 -16.13 2.75 -4.28
CA PRO A 174 -17.26 3.21 -3.51
C PRO A 174 -17.67 2.14 -2.48
N LEU A 175 -17.63 2.51 -1.21
CA LEU A 175 -18.10 1.67 -0.11
C LEU A 175 -19.55 2.00 0.20
N VAL A 176 -20.39 0.96 0.27
CA VAL A 176 -21.77 1.04 0.77
C VAL A 176 -22.59 2.21 0.21
N GLY A 177 -22.43 2.50 -1.09
CA GLY A 177 -23.14 3.58 -1.79
C GLY A 177 -22.30 4.80 -2.17
N GLY A 178 -21.02 4.85 -1.77
CA GLY A 178 -20.08 5.88 -2.24
C GLY A 178 -20.48 7.29 -1.82
N ASP A 179 -20.80 8.13 -2.79
CA ASP A 179 -21.26 9.52 -2.57
C ASP A 179 -22.58 9.60 -1.80
N ASP A 180 -23.47 8.61 -1.96
CA ASP A 180 -24.76 8.51 -1.25
C ASP A 180 -24.82 7.23 -0.39
N PRO A 181 -24.05 7.16 0.71
CA PRO A 181 -23.88 5.89 1.41
C PRO A 181 -25.11 5.49 2.24
N ILE A 182 -25.48 4.22 2.08
CA ILE A 182 -26.64 3.56 2.69
C ILE A 182 -26.30 2.74 3.95
N GLY A 183 -25.03 2.74 4.37
CA GLY A 183 -24.57 2.00 5.54
C GLY A 183 -23.11 2.28 5.89
N HIS A 184 -22.51 1.35 6.64
CA HIS A 184 -21.10 1.37 7.04
C HIS A 184 -20.49 -0.01 6.79
N VAL A 185 -19.21 -0.06 6.45
CA VAL A 185 -18.42 -1.29 6.44
C VAL A 185 -17.59 -1.33 7.71
N THR A 186 -17.69 -2.42 8.46
CA THR A 186 -16.92 -2.64 9.68
C THR A 186 -15.83 -3.68 9.46
N MET A 187 -14.73 -3.61 10.21
CA MET A 187 -13.67 -4.63 10.13
C MET A 187 -14.20 -6.05 10.39
N ARG A 188 -15.22 -6.19 11.26
CA ARG A 188 -15.93 -7.46 11.48
C ARG A 188 -16.66 -7.96 10.24
N ALA A 189 -17.31 -7.08 9.47
CA ALA A 189 -17.97 -7.46 8.23
C ALA A 189 -16.95 -7.93 7.18
N ILE A 190 -15.79 -7.27 7.09
CA ILE A 190 -14.68 -7.71 6.24
C ILE A 190 -14.17 -9.08 6.69
N ALA A 191 -13.95 -9.27 7.99
CA ALA A 191 -13.55 -10.55 8.57
C ALA A 191 -14.52 -11.69 8.24
N ASP A 192 -15.84 -11.43 8.27
CA ASP A 192 -16.86 -12.42 7.93
C ASP A 192 -16.82 -12.82 6.45
N VAL A 193 -16.48 -11.90 5.55
CA VAL A 193 -16.26 -12.20 4.13
C VAL A 193 -15.00 -13.02 3.95
N VAL A 194 -13.87 -12.59 4.53
CA VAL A 194 -12.59 -13.31 4.46
C VAL A 194 -12.75 -14.75 4.96
N SER A 195 -13.31 -14.95 6.17
CA SER A 195 -13.53 -16.28 6.74
C SER A 195 -14.51 -17.16 5.93
N ARG A 196 -15.41 -16.56 5.15
CA ARG A 196 -16.35 -17.31 4.29
C ARG A 196 -15.68 -17.82 3.02
N HIS A 197 -14.74 -17.06 2.46
CA HIS A 197 -14.19 -17.33 1.14
C HIS A 197 -12.82 -17.99 1.16
N LEU A 198 -12.07 -17.92 2.26
CA LEU A 198 -10.82 -18.65 2.40
C LEU A 198 -11.08 -20.11 2.80
N PRO A 199 -10.47 -21.08 2.09
CA PRO A 199 -10.42 -22.47 2.55
C PRO A 199 -9.82 -22.58 3.96
N ALA A 200 -10.25 -23.59 4.71
CA ALA A 200 -9.70 -23.84 6.04
C ALA A 200 -8.20 -24.16 6.01
N ASP A 201 -7.70 -24.60 4.85
CA ASP A 201 -6.30 -24.87 4.59
C ASP A 201 -5.53 -23.75 3.88
N ASP A 202 -6.12 -22.56 3.76
CA ASP A 202 -5.43 -21.40 3.24
C ASP A 202 -4.32 -20.91 4.21
N PRO A 203 -3.12 -20.52 3.73
CA PRO A 203 -2.04 -19.99 4.58
C PRO A 203 -2.45 -18.78 5.42
N VAL A 204 -3.39 -17.96 4.93
CA VAL A 204 -3.86 -16.76 5.63
C VAL A 204 -5.27 -16.92 6.21
N ALA A 205 -5.80 -18.15 6.32
CA ALA A 205 -7.13 -18.40 6.90
C ALA A 205 -7.33 -17.78 8.30
N GLY A 206 -6.27 -17.72 9.11
CA GLY A 206 -6.27 -17.10 10.44
C GLY A 206 -6.42 -15.57 10.43
N TYR A 207 -6.32 -14.92 9.26
CA TYR A 207 -6.39 -13.46 9.14
C TYR A 207 -7.78 -12.91 9.49
N GLY A 208 -8.85 -13.66 9.25
CA GLY A 208 -10.21 -13.25 9.66
C GLY A 208 -10.32 -12.98 11.16
N GLU A 209 -9.67 -13.78 12.02
CA GLU A 209 -9.67 -13.54 13.46
C GLU A 209 -8.86 -12.30 13.85
N ARG A 210 -7.74 -12.02 13.15
CA ARG A 210 -6.97 -10.78 13.35
C ARG A 210 -7.83 -9.55 13.05
N LEU A 211 -8.59 -9.56 11.96
CA LEU A 211 -9.50 -8.48 11.60
C LEU A 211 -10.67 -8.29 12.58
N ARG A 212 -10.99 -9.29 13.41
CA ARG A 212 -11.98 -9.16 14.49
C ARG A 212 -11.40 -8.55 15.77
N SER A 213 -10.10 -8.27 15.81
CA SER A 213 -9.45 -7.67 16.97
C SER A 213 -10.14 -6.35 17.35
N PRO A 214 -10.43 -6.12 18.64
CA PRO A 214 -10.94 -4.84 19.11
C PRO A 214 -10.02 -3.65 18.80
N ALA A 215 -8.72 -3.89 18.57
CA ALA A 215 -7.78 -2.85 18.14
C ALA A 215 -8.10 -2.32 16.73
N LEU A 216 -8.78 -3.11 15.90
CA LEU A 216 -9.24 -2.75 14.56
C LEU A 216 -10.73 -2.43 14.59
N ALA A 217 -11.12 -1.41 15.37
CA ALA A 217 -12.51 -0.99 15.53
C ALA A 217 -13.00 0.00 14.44
N ALA A 218 -12.23 0.19 13.37
CA ALA A 218 -12.57 1.12 12.31
C ALA A 218 -13.90 0.76 11.62
N GLU A 219 -14.69 1.80 11.33
CA GLU A 219 -15.88 1.71 10.49
C GLU A 219 -15.77 2.76 9.39
N VAL A 220 -15.93 2.34 8.14
CA VAL A 220 -15.75 3.21 6.97
C VAL A 220 -17.03 3.37 6.16
N ARG A 221 -17.17 4.58 5.62
CA ARG A 221 -18.32 5.03 4.84
C ARG A 221 -17.84 6.09 3.84
N GLY A 222 -18.24 5.96 2.58
CA GLY A 222 -17.76 6.81 1.49
C GLY A 222 -16.94 5.98 0.50
N HIS A 223 -15.66 6.28 0.34
CA HIS A 223 -14.79 5.57 -0.61
C HIS A 223 -13.54 5.00 0.07
N LEU A 224 -13.00 3.93 -0.50
CA LEU A 224 -11.70 3.37 -0.16
C LEU A 224 -10.74 3.66 -1.31
N SER A 225 -9.68 4.41 -1.03
CA SER A 225 -8.60 4.67 -1.98
C SER A 225 -7.38 3.83 -1.66
N GLY A 226 -6.62 3.51 -2.69
CA GLY A 226 -5.32 2.86 -2.56
C GLY A 226 -4.58 2.88 -3.89
N SER A 227 -3.35 2.38 -3.86
CA SER A 227 -2.57 2.12 -5.05
C SER A 227 -2.15 0.65 -5.10
N ILE A 228 -1.74 0.23 -6.29
CA ILE A 228 -1.12 -1.06 -6.55
C ILE A 228 0.20 -0.76 -7.26
N ASP A 229 1.33 -1.10 -6.62
CA ASP A 229 2.68 -0.79 -7.09
C ASP A 229 2.89 -1.21 -8.56
N VAL A 230 2.41 -2.40 -8.91
CA VAL A 230 2.56 -2.93 -10.27
C VAL A 230 1.41 -3.86 -10.64
N VAL A 231 0.85 -3.64 -11.84
CA VAL A 231 -0.07 -4.56 -12.49
C VAL A 231 0.58 -5.09 -13.77
N LEU A 232 0.71 -6.41 -13.84
CA LEU A 232 1.35 -7.10 -14.96
C LEU A 232 0.29 -7.77 -15.83
N ARG A 233 0.39 -7.58 -17.14
CA ARG A 233 -0.31 -8.41 -18.12
C ARG A 233 0.56 -9.62 -18.43
N HIS A 234 0.09 -10.79 -18.02
CA HIS A 234 0.69 -12.07 -18.40
C HIS A 234 0.00 -12.63 -19.64
N HIS A 235 0.76 -12.83 -20.72
CA HIS A 235 0.26 -13.55 -21.90
C HIS A 235 0.52 -15.03 -21.66
N GLY A 236 -0.53 -15.80 -21.34
CA GLY A 236 -0.42 -17.25 -21.25
C GLY A 236 0.06 -17.87 -22.58
N PRO A 237 0.47 -19.16 -22.57
CA PRO A 237 1.03 -19.84 -23.74
C PRO A 237 0.13 -19.82 -24.99
N ASP A 238 -1.18 -19.58 -24.84
CA ASP A 238 -2.16 -19.52 -25.93
C ASP A 238 -2.47 -18.09 -26.42
N GLY A 239 -1.83 -17.05 -25.85
CA GLY A 239 -1.95 -15.67 -26.34
C GLY A 239 -3.32 -15.00 -26.16
N THR A 240 -4.23 -15.59 -25.40
CA THR A 240 -5.49 -14.94 -24.99
C THR A 240 -5.31 -14.37 -23.60
N GLY A 241 -5.12 -13.04 -23.53
CA GLY A 241 -5.11 -12.26 -22.30
C GLY A 241 -6.49 -12.04 -21.71
#